data_AF-A0A1Q4ZYS4-F1
#
_entry.id   AF-A0A1Q4ZYS4-F1
#
_cell.length_a   1.000
_cell.length_b   1.000
_cell.length_c   1.000
_cell.angle_alpha   90.00
_cell.angle_beta   90.00
_cell.angle_gamma   90.00
#
_symmetry.space_group_name_H-M   'P 1'
#
loop_
_entity.id
_entity.type
_entity.pdbx_description
1 polymer ?
#
loop_
_entity_poly.entity_id
_entity_poly.type
_entity_poly.pdbx_seq_one_letter_code
_entity_poly.pdbx_strand_id
1 'polypeptide(L)'
;MALRSKLADAVSGRLLLPAWFATVLGPAPPARETERWLECATRVLLYRLTYRVDDQVLALGPSPDPEDEHRHSWWEELATELRPW
;
A
#
# COMPACT_ATOMS: atom_id res chain seq x y z
N MET A 1 5.20 -0.02 -14.91
CA MET A 1 4.92 -1.47 -15.06
C MET A 1 5.73 -2.37 -14.12
N ALA A 2 7.03 -2.16 -13.93
CA ALA A 2 7.86 -3.09 -13.13
C ALA A 2 7.41 -3.31 -11.67
N LEU A 3 6.94 -2.28 -10.96
CA LEU A 3 6.55 -2.42 -9.54
C LEU A 3 5.30 -3.30 -9.36
N ARG A 4 4.26 -3.07 -10.16
CA ARG A 4 3.01 -3.87 -10.11
C ARG A 4 3.27 -5.33 -10.45
N SER A 5 4.09 -5.61 -11.48
CA SER A 5 4.47 -6.99 -11.82
C SER A 5 5.25 -7.67 -10.69
N LYS A 6 6.23 -6.99 -10.09
CA LYS A 6 6.97 -7.52 -8.93
C LYS A 6 6.06 -7.81 -7.74
N LEU A 7 5.08 -6.95 -7.47
CA LEU A 7 4.09 -7.21 -6.43
C LEU A 7 3.24 -8.44 -6.75
N ALA A 8 2.71 -8.54 -7.97
CA ALA A 8 1.91 -9.68 -8.40
C ALA A 8 2.72 -10.99 -8.30
N ASP A 9 3.99 -10.98 -8.68
CA ASP A 9 4.89 -12.12 -8.55
C ASP A 9 5.14 -12.48 -7.08
N ALA A 10 5.37 -11.49 -6.21
CA ALA A 10 5.61 -11.72 -4.77
C ALA A 10 4.39 -12.35 -4.07
N VAL A 11 3.20 -11.85 -4.39
CA VAL A 11 1.93 -12.39 -3.88
C VAL A 11 1.67 -13.80 -4.40
N SER A 12 1.87 -14.02 -5.70
CA SER A 12 1.68 -15.34 -6.34
C SER A 12 2.68 -16.38 -5.80
N GLY A 13 3.92 -15.95 -5.55
CA GLY A 13 4.97 -16.77 -4.95
C GLY A 13 4.80 -17.00 -3.45
N ARG A 14 3.75 -16.46 -2.81
CA ARG A 14 3.50 -16.52 -1.36
C ARG A 14 4.72 -16.11 -0.53
N LEU A 15 5.44 -15.09 -1.01
CA LEU A 15 6.55 -14.53 -0.24
C LEU A 15 6.04 -13.98 1.08
N LEU A 16 6.90 -13.96 2.10
CA LEU A 16 6.58 -13.34 3.38
C LEU A 16 6.43 -11.83 3.16
N LEU A 17 5.18 -11.37 3.11
CA LEU A 17 4.86 -9.96 2.99
C LEU A 17 5.12 -9.26 4.34
N PRO A 18 5.51 -7.98 4.34
CA PRO A 18 5.63 -7.19 5.56
C PRO A 18 4.33 -7.20 6.37
N ALA A 19 4.44 -7.10 7.70
CA ALA A 19 3.29 -7.15 8.60
C ALA A 19 2.23 -6.10 8.24
N TRP A 20 2.61 -4.83 8.05
CA TRP A 20 1.70 -3.76 7.63
C TRP A 20 0.90 -4.11 6.36
N PHE A 21 1.49 -4.86 5.43
CA PHE A 21 0.84 -5.19 4.16
C PHE A 21 -0.27 -6.21 4.40
N ALA A 22 0.08 -7.30 5.08
CA ALA A 22 -0.88 -8.37 5.36
C ALA A 22 -1.99 -7.94 6.32
N THR A 23 -1.74 -6.98 7.21
CA THR A 23 -2.76 -6.46 8.13
C THR A 23 -3.71 -5.47 7.49
N VAL A 24 -3.24 -4.64 6.56
CA VAL A 24 -4.04 -3.55 5.96
C VAL A 24 -4.69 -3.95 4.65
N LEU A 25 -4.04 -4.77 3.82
CA LEU A 25 -4.56 -5.20 2.52
C LEU A 25 -4.96 -6.68 2.52
N GLY A 26 -4.65 -7.42 3.58
CA GLY A 26 -4.76 -8.87 3.61
C GLY A 26 -3.59 -9.57 2.90
N PRO A 27 -3.46 -10.89 3.08
CA PRO A 27 -2.35 -11.67 2.55
C PRO A 27 -2.46 -11.95 1.04
N ALA A 28 -3.63 -11.73 0.43
CA ALA A 28 -3.89 -12.01 -0.98
C ALA A 28 -5.08 -11.18 -1.51
N PRO A 29 -5.13 -10.90 -2.83
CA PRO A 29 -6.24 -10.18 -3.44
C PRO A 29 -7.57 -10.95 -3.34
N PRO A 30 -8.69 -10.24 -3.08
CA PRO A 30 -10.02 -10.84 -3.16
C PRO A 30 -10.41 -11.16 -4.61
N ALA A 31 -11.06 -12.30 -4.84
CA ALA A 31 -11.31 -12.87 -6.17
C ALA A 31 -12.06 -11.94 -7.15
N ARG A 32 -12.90 -11.03 -6.64
CA ARG A 32 -13.71 -10.11 -7.47
C ARG A 32 -13.06 -8.75 -7.69
N GLU A 33 -12.06 -8.37 -6.88
CA GLU A 33 -11.47 -7.02 -6.90
C GLU A 33 -9.94 -7.03 -7.05
N THR A 34 -9.37 -8.12 -7.59
CA THR A 34 -7.91 -8.31 -7.75
C THR A 34 -7.21 -7.12 -8.39
N GLU A 35 -7.77 -6.55 -9.45
CA GLU A 35 -7.16 -5.42 -10.16
C GLU A 35 -7.11 -4.16 -9.29
N ARG A 36 -8.23 -3.81 -8.65
CA ARG A 36 -8.34 -2.67 -7.76
C ARG A 36 -7.46 -2.83 -6.52
N TRP A 37 -7.37 -4.05 -6.00
CA TRP A 37 -6.48 -4.40 -4.90
C TRP A 37 -5.01 -4.23 -5.29
N LEU A 38 -4.61 -4.74 -6.46
CA LEU A 38 -3.23 -4.61 -6.96
C LEU A 38 -2.86 -3.16 -7.24
N GLU A 39 -3.79 -2.37 -7.76
CA GLU A 39 -3.62 -0.93 -7.96
C GLU A 39 -3.41 -0.22 -6.63
N CYS A 40 -4.32 -0.42 -5.66
CA CYS A 40 -4.21 0.15 -4.32
C CYS A 40 -2.89 -0.21 -3.65
N ALA A 41 -2.54 -1.50 -3.63
CA ALA A 41 -1.29 -2.00 -3.07
C ALA A 41 -0.04 -1.38 -3.76
N THR A 42 -0.08 -1.24 -5.09
CA THR A 42 1.02 -0.60 -5.84
C THR A 42 1.16 0.88 -5.47
N ARG A 43 0.05 1.61 -5.31
CA ARG A 43 0.06 3.02 -4.92
C ARG A 43 0.59 3.22 -3.50
N VAL A 44 0.23 2.34 -2.56
CA VAL A 44 0.79 2.34 -1.20
C VAL A 44 2.29 2.10 -1.24
N LEU A 45 2.76 1.10 -1.99
CA LEU A 45 4.20 0.87 -2.15
C LEU A 45 4.93 2.06 -2.77
N LEU A 46 4.32 2.72 -3.76
CA LEU A 46 4.88 3.92 -4.36
C LEU A 46 4.98 5.05 -3.33
N TYR A 47 3.93 5.30 -2.56
CA TYR A 47 3.93 6.30 -1.47
C TYR A 47 5.07 6.02 -0.47
N ARG A 48 5.19 4.78 -0.01
CA ARG A 48 6.24 4.38 0.94
C ARG A 48 7.64 4.58 0.37
N LEU A 49 7.85 4.30 -0.92
CA LEU A 49 9.14 4.54 -1.58
C LEU A 49 9.44 6.03 -1.73
N THR A 50 8.45 6.83 -2.11
CA THR A 50 8.57 8.28 -2.29
C THR A 50 8.94 8.98 -0.99
N TYR A 51 8.27 8.63 0.11
CA TYR A 51 8.45 9.28 1.42
C TYR A 51 9.30 8.49 2.41
N ARG A 52 9.96 7.41 1.95
CA ARG A 52 10.82 6.53 2.77
C ARG A 52 10.14 6.10 4.07
N VAL A 53 8.92 5.57 3.93
CA VAL A 53 8.16 5.06 5.07
C VAL A 53 8.70 3.68 5.44
N ASP A 54 9.42 3.62 6.56
CA ASP A 54 10.02 2.40 7.09
C ASP A 54 9.21 1.77 8.24
N ASP A 55 8.04 2.35 8.56
CA ASP A 55 7.15 1.86 9.61
C ASP A 55 6.69 0.42 9.31
N GLN A 56 6.90 -0.49 10.26
CA GLN A 56 6.61 -1.92 10.08
C GLN A 56 5.13 -2.27 10.31
N VAL A 57 4.36 -1.36 10.93
CA VAL A 57 2.99 -1.58 11.38
C VAL A 57 2.01 -0.75 10.55
N LEU A 58 2.27 0.54 10.38
CA LEU A 58 1.42 1.45 9.64
C LEU A 58 1.76 1.42 8.15
N ALA A 59 0.79 1.09 7.29
CA ALA A 59 0.98 1.03 5.84
C ALA A 59 1.47 2.36 5.26
N LEU A 60 0.91 3.48 5.71
CA LEU A 60 1.28 4.83 5.25
C LEU A 60 2.22 5.57 6.22
N GLY A 61 2.63 4.93 7.32
CA GLY A 61 3.30 5.61 8.42
C GLY A 61 2.36 6.54 9.21
N PRO A 62 2.90 7.34 10.14
CA PRO A 62 2.12 8.35 10.85
C PRO A 62 1.58 9.41 9.88
N SER A 63 0.53 10.11 10.30
CA SER A 63 0.01 11.27 9.57
C SER A 63 1.17 12.25 9.29
N PRO A 64 1.33 12.71 8.04
CA PRO A 64 2.37 13.65 7.69
C PRO A 64 2.09 15.03 8.29
N ASP A 65 3.11 15.89 8.28
CA ASP A 65 3.00 17.28 8.67
C ASP A 65 1.95 18.00 7.78
N PRO A 66 0.97 18.71 8.36
CA PRO A 66 0.00 19.48 7.58
C PRO A 66 0.63 20.58 6.71
N GLU A 67 1.87 21.02 7.00
CA GLU A 67 2.60 21.97 6.15
C GLU A 67 3.05 21.35 4.81
N ASP A 68 3.18 20.01 4.72
CA ASP A 68 3.40 19.30 3.46
C ASP A 68 2.04 18.90 2.86
N GLU A 69 1.34 19.91 2.32
CA GLU A 69 -0.01 19.77 1.75
C GLU A 69 -0.10 18.64 0.71
N HIS A 70 0.96 18.45 -0.09
CA HIS A 70 1.00 17.42 -1.13
C HIS A 70 1.05 16.02 -0.52
N ARG A 71 1.97 15.79 0.43
CA ARG A 71 2.06 14.50 1.12
C ARG A 71 0.81 14.21 1.94
N HIS A 72 0.25 15.23 2.59
CA HIS A 72 -0.97 15.12 3.39
C HIS A 72 -2.15 14.70 2.53
N SER A 73 -2.41 15.39 1.42
CA SER A 73 -3.50 15.05 0.50
C SER A 73 -3.38 13.62 -0.05
N TRP A 74 -2.18 13.20 -0.46
CA TRP A 74 -1.97 11.84 -0.96
C TRP A 74 -2.12 10.79 0.16
N TRP A 75 -1.67 11.10 1.38
CA TRP A 75 -1.87 10.24 2.53
C TRP A 75 -3.37 10.03 2.83
N GLU A 76 -4.19 11.09 2.81
CA GLU A 76 -5.63 11.01 3.05
C GLU A 76 -6.38 10.22 1.97
N GLU A 77 -5.98 10.41 0.70
CA GLU A 77 -6.52 9.66 -0.42
C GLU A 77 -6.26 8.16 -0.24
N LEU A 78 -5.01 7.77 0.03
CA LEU A 78 -4.66 6.37 0.24
C LEU A 78 -5.30 5.80 1.51
N ALA A 79 -5.36 6.57 2.59
CA ALA A 79 -6.06 6.14 3.81
C ALA A 79 -7.53 5.87 3.52
N THR A 80 -8.15 6.63 2.62
CA THR A 80 -9.53 6.40 2.18
C THR A 80 -9.67 5.14 1.32
N GLU A 81 -8.76 4.94 0.37
CA GLU A 81 -8.76 3.78 -0.52
C GLU A 81 -8.46 2.46 0.19
N LEU A 82 -7.79 2.52 1.34
CA LEU A 82 -7.47 1.36 2.15
C LEU A 82 -8.66 0.85 2.98
N ARG A 83 -9.65 1.70 3.29
CA ARG A 83 -10.81 1.34 4.13
C ARG A 83 -11.63 0.12 3.70
N PRO A 84 -11.78 -0.20 2.40
CA PRO A 84 -12.57 -1.36 1.96
C PRO A 84 -11.90 -2.72 2.17
N TRP A 85 -10.60 -2.76 2.47
CA TRP A 85 -9.81 -3.98 2.63
C TRP A 85 -9.66 -4.37 4.10
#